data_AF-A0A255PVV1-F1
#
_entry.id   AF-A0A255PVV1-F1
#
_cell.length_a   1.000
_cell.length_b   1.000
_cell.length_c   1.000
_cell.angle_alpha   90.00
_cell.angle_beta   90.00
_cell.angle_gamma   90.00
#
_symmetry.space_group_name_H-M   'P 1'
#
loop_
_entity.id
_entity.type
_entity.pdbx_description
1 polymer ?
#
loop_
_entity_poly.entity_id
_entity_poly.type
_entity_poly.pdbx_seq_one_letter_code
_entity_poly.pdbx_strand_id
1 'polypeptide(L)'
;MAGLVVRAARPGELEQVEALWLEASRWLAGRGLDQWQYPPRRWRMAEAIEAGDCYLALRDGRPVATLTVHERADPEWWRHDDPRSALYVHDLAVSRAVAGQALGARLLDWAGALAARRGKRWLRLEAWKTNRLLHRYYLDQGFELLRIVDLPHRNSGALFQRPAAAHPEPEESRR
;
A
#
# COMPACT_ATOMS: atom_id res chain seq x y z
N MET A 1 25.02 -7.76 1.94
CA MET A 1 23.81 -7.34 1.19
C MET A 1 22.93 -6.59 2.17
N ALA A 2 22.76 -5.28 1.99
CA ALA A 2 22.07 -4.48 2.98
C ALA A 2 20.58 -4.84 3.08
N GLY A 3 20.12 -5.12 4.30
CA GLY A 3 18.75 -5.50 4.60
C GLY A 3 17.76 -4.40 4.25
N LEU A 4 16.59 -4.81 3.76
CA LEU A 4 15.43 -3.92 3.65
C LEU A 4 14.79 -3.85 5.05
N VAL A 5 14.62 -2.65 5.60
CA VAL A 5 13.94 -2.44 6.88
C VAL A 5 12.61 -1.76 6.61
N VAL A 6 11.50 -2.33 7.12
CA VAL A 6 10.19 -1.69 7.06
C VAL A 6 9.82 -1.22 8.45
N ARG A 7 9.40 0.04 8.59
CA ARG A 7 8.98 0.62 9.88
C ARG A 7 7.95 1.73 9.68
N ALA A 8 7.24 2.07 10.76
CA ALA A 8 6.40 3.25 10.76
C ALA A 8 7.21 4.52 10.43
N ALA A 9 6.62 5.38 9.61
CA ALA A 9 7.11 6.71 9.33
C ALA A 9 6.97 7.59 10.59
N ARG A 10 7.88 8.55 10.75
CA ARG A 10 7.88 9.50 11.88
C ARG A 10 7.28 10.85 11.45
N PRO A 11 6.77 11.68 12.38
CA PRO A 11 6.19 12.98 12.04
C PRO A 11 7.06 13.88 11.15
N GLY A 12 8.39 13.87 11.36
CA GLY A 12 9.34 14.62 10.54
C GLY A 12 9.60 14.05 9.14
N GLU A 13 8.98 12.94 8.76
CA GLU A 13 9.25 12.22 7.50
C GLU A 13 8.16 12.40 6.43
N LEU A 14 7.20 13.30 6.65
CA LEU A 14 6.12 13.60 5.72
C LEU A 14 6.63 13.93 4.31
N GLU A 15 7.70 14.73 4.21
CA GLU A 15 8.28 15.12 2.92
C GLU A 15 8.85 13.93 2.14
N GLN A 16 9.39 12.92 2.83
CA GLN A 16 9.91 11.73 2.17
C GLN A 16 8.77 10.83 1.65
N VAL A 17 7.69 10.71 2.42
CA VAL A 17 6.46 10.01 1.98
C VAL A 17 5.86 10.71 0.75
N GLU A 18 5.72 12.03 0.82
CA GLU A 18 5.18 12.83 -0.29
C GLU A 18 6.07 12.73 -1.54
N ALA A 19 7.39 12.77 -1.39
CA ALA A 19 8.33 12.65 -2.51
C ALA A 19 8.19 11.32 -3.25
N LEU A 20 8.08 10.19 -2.52
CA LEU A 20 7.85 8.87 -3.10
C LEU A 20 6.50 8.80 -3.83
N TRP A 21 5.45 9.39 -3.25
CA TRP A 21 4.13 9.45 -3.88
C TRP A 21 4.15 10.28 -5.17
N LEU A 22 4.78 11.46 -5.14
CA LEU A 22 4.92 12.34 -6.29
C LEU A 22 5.76 11.71 -7.42
N GLU A 23 6.81 10.96 -7.07
CA GLU A 23 7.60 10.19 -8.04
C GLU A 23 6.71 9.17 -8.76
N ALA A 24 5.92 8.40 -8.01
CA ALA A 24 5.00 7.42 -8.58
C ALA A 24 3.89 8.09 -9.42
N SER A 25 3.32 9.21 -8.97
CA SER A 25 2.34 9.98 -9.73
C SER A 25 2.88 10.44 -11.09
N ARG A 26 4.11 10.99 -11.12
CA ARG A 26 4.77 11.38 -12.39
C ARG A 26 5.03 10.19 -13.30
N TRP A 27 5.43 9.05 -12.74
CA TRP A 27 5.65 7.85 -13.52
C TRP A 27 4.35 7.29 -14.13
N LEU A 28 3.24 7.32 -13.39
CA LEU A 28 1.91 6.94 -13.88
C LEU A 28 1.46 7.87 -15.02
N ALA A 29 1.65 9.19 -14.85
CA ALA A 29 1.36 10.18 -15.88
C ALA A 29 2.15 9.90 -17.18
N GLY A 30 3.44 9.60 -17.05
CA GLY A 30 4.30 9.23 -18.19
C GLY A 30 3.88 7.95 -18.92
N ARG A 31 2.99 7.14 -18.32
CA ARG A 31 2.39 5.95 -18.94
C ARG A 31 0.95 6.19 -19.44
N GLY A 32 0.48 7.43 -19.43
CA GLY A 32 -0.89 7.78 -19.82
C GLY A 32 -1.95 7.32 -18.82
N LEU A 33 -1.57 7.06 -17.56
CA LEU A 33 -2.50 6.69 -16.50
C LEU A 33 -2.91 7.93 -15.70
N ASP A 34 -4.22 8.11 -15.53
CA ASP A 34 -4.86 9.19 -14.78
C ASP A 34 -4.83 8.99 -13.25
N GLN A 35 -4.29 7.85 -12.81
CA GLN A 35 -4.08 7.57 -11.40
C GLN A 35 -3.14 8.60 -10.77
N TRP A 36 -3.59 9.18 -9.66
CA TRP A 36 -2.84 10.17 -8.85
C TRP A 36 -2.54 11.49 -9.57
N GLN A 37 -3.34 11.87 -10.56
CA GLN A 37 -3.24 13.16 -11.25
C GLN A 37 -4.05 14.26 -10.53
N TYR A 38 -3.70 14.50 -9.27
CA TYR A 38 -4.25 15.56 -8.41
C TYR A 38 -3.23 15.98 -7.34
N PRO A 39 -3.35 17.17 -6.72
CA PRO A 39 -2.42 17.60 -5.69
C PRO A 39 -2.32 16.59 -4.52
N PRO A 40 -1.11 16.30 -4.02
CA PRO A 40 -0.94 15.36 -2.91
C PRO A 40 -1.75 15.83 -1.70
N ARG A 41 -2.52 14.90 -1.13
CA ARG A 41 -3.33 15.17 0.06
C ARG A 41 -2.44 15.02 1.30
N ARG A 42 -1.52 15.96 1.50
CA ARG A 42 -0.53 15.96 2.60
C ARG A 42 -1.15 15.74 3.97
N TRP A 43 -2.35 16.29 4.21
CA TRP A 43 -3.07 16.09 5.47
C TRP A 43 -3.38 14.61 5.76
N ARG A 44 -3.78 13.82 4.76
CA ARG A 44 -4.00 12.36 4.95
C ARG A 44 -2.71 11.62 5.24
N MET A 45 -1.62 12.00 4.58
CA MET A 45 -0.31 11.41 4.83
C MET A 45 0.14 11.71 6.26
N ALA A 46 -0.03 12.96 6.71
CA ALA A 46 0.28 13.36 8.09
C ALA A 46 -0.58 12.62 9.11
N GLU A 47 -1.90 12.52 8.90
CA GLU A 47 -2.79 11.74 9.77
C GLU A 47 -2.40 10.26 9.84
N ALA A 48 -2.03 9.65 8.71
CA ALA A 48 -1.56 8.26 8.69
C ALA A 48 -0.21 8.09 9.41
N ILE A 49 0.68 9.07 9.34
CA ILE A 49 1.95 9.08 10.07
C ILE A 49 1.68 9.17 11.58
N GLU A 50 0.87 10.13 12.02
CA GLU A 50 0.51 10.31 13.44
C GLU A 50 -0.21 9.09 14.00
N ALA A 51 -1.04 8.41 13.20
CA ALA A 51 -1.72 7.18 13.59
C ALA A 51 -0.82 5.94 13.63
N GLY A 52 0.44 6.02 13.14
CA GLY A 52 1.32 4.85 12.98
C GLY A 52 0.87 3.88 11.87
N ASP A 53 0.05 4.36 10.94
CA ASP A 53 -0.50 3.60 9.82
C ASP A 53 0.37 3.72 8.55
N CYS A 54 1.23 4.74 8.46
CA CYS A 54 2.12 4.96 7.32
C CYS A 54 3.50 4.33 7.58
N TYR A 55 4.00 3.54 6.63
CA TYR A 55 5.26 2.80 6.73
C TYR A 55 6.22 3.19 5.62
N LEU A 56 7.50 3.31 5.96
CA LEU A 56 8.60 3.46 5.01
C LEU A 56 9.39 2.16 4.92
N ALA A 57 9.79 1.81 3.70
CA ALA A 57 10.79 0.79 3.44
C ALA A 57 12.13 1.48 3.19
N LEU A 58 13.15 1.13 3.98
CA LEU A 58 14.46 1.71 3.93
C LEU A 58 15.48 0.70 3.42
N ARG A 59 16.39 1.16 2.56
CA ARG A 59 17.59 0.44 2.15
C ARG A 59 18.79 1.35 2.39
N ASP A 60 19.80 0.85 3.11
CA ASP A 60 20.96 1.65 3.51
C ASP A 60 20.58 2.97 4.22
N GLY A 61 19.54 2.91 5.06
CA GLY A 61 18.99 4.07 5.77
C GLY A 61 18.23 5.07 4.90
N ARG A 62 18.04 4.81 3.59
CA ARG A 62 17.31 5.68 2.67
C ARG A 62 15.91 5.13 2.37
N PRO A 63 14.84 5.94 2.47
CA PRO A 63 13.51 5.55 2.03
C PRO A 63 13.49 5.23 0.53
N VAL A 64 12.99 4.05 0.18
CA VAL A 64 12.88 3.56 -1.21
C VAL A 64 11.45 3.16 -1.58
N ALA A 65 10.55 3.08 -0.60
CA ALA A 65 9.13 2.84 -0.82
C ALA A 65 8.31 3.28 0.40
N THR A 66 7.01 3.48 0.20
CA THR A 66 6.02 3.79 1.23
C THR A 66 4.75 2.97 1.01
N LEU A 67 4.02 2.71 2.09
CA LEU A 67 2.66 2.16 2.06
C LEU A 67 1.91 2.54 3.35
N THR A 68 0.60 2.70 3.23
CA THR A 68 -0.30 2.88 4.38
C THR A 68 -1.00 1.55 4.65
N VAL A 69 -1.01 1.11 5.91
CA VAL A 69 -1.69 -0.13 6.34
C VAL A 69 -2.46 0.12 7.62
N HIS A 70 -3.79 -0.04 7.59
CA HIS A 70 -4.64 0.25 8.75
C HIS A 70 -5.88 -0.65 8.84
N GLU A 71 -6.57 -0.61 9.98
CA GLU A 71 -7.79 -1.41 10.23
C GLU A 71 -9.08 -0.76 9.72
N ARG A 72 -9.00 0.49 9.26
CA ARG A 72 -10.16 1.27 8.81
C ARG A 72 -10.61 0.80 7.43
N ALA A 73 -11.77 0.16 7.36
CA ALA A 73 -12.42 -0.16 6.11
C ALA A 73 -13.28 1.04 5.66
N ASP A 74 -13.11 1.53 4.44
CA ASP A 74 -14.04 2.52 3.87
C ASP A 74 -15.41 1.84 3.65
N PRO A 75 -16.50 2.30 4.30
CA PRO A 75 -17.82 1.69 4.16
C PRO A 75 -18.35 1.74 2.72
N GLU A 76 -17.91 2.70 1.89
CA GLU A 76 -18.32 2.76 0.49
C GLU A 76 -17.85 1.53 -0.30
N TRP A 77 -16.70 0.96 0.07
CA TRP A 77 -16.13 -0.22 -0.56
C TRP A 77 -16.49 -1.51 0.17
N TRP A 78 -16.41 -1.52 1.50
CA TRP A 78 -16.39 -2.75 2.31
C TRP A 78 -17.67 -2.99 3.13
N ARG A 79 -18.80 -2.33 2.79
CA ARG A 79 -20.07 -2.44 3.56
C ARG A 79 -20.57 -3.86 3.85
N HIS A 80 -20.22 -4.83 2.99
CA HIS A 80 -20.70 -6.21 3.07
C HIS A 80 -19.69 -7.17 3.71
N ASP A 81 -18.53 -6.66 4.10
CA ASP A 81 -17.43 -7.45 4.64
C ASP A 81 -17.20 -7.07 6.10
N ASP A 82 -16.84 -8.03 6.94
CA ASP A 82 -16.43 -7.72 8.32
C ASP A 82 -15.17 -6.84 8.28
N PRO A 83 -15.24 -5.57 8.72
CA PRO A 83 -14.10 -4.67 8.69
C PRO A 83 -12.99 -5.13 9.62
N ARG A 84 -13.32 -5.87 10.70
CA ARG A 84 -12.35 -6.35 11.70
C ARG A 84 -11.54 -7.53 11.22
N SER A 85 -11.95 -8.18 10.14
CA SER A 85 -11.31 -9.38 9.62
C SER A 85 -10.04 -9.10 8.79
N ALA A 86 -9.69 -7.84 8.54
CA ALA A 86 -8.61 -7.48 7.63
C ALA A 86 -7.74 -6.29 8.08
N LEU A 87 -6.55 -6.19 7.49
CA LEU A 87 -5.88 -4.90 7.28
C LEU A 87 -6.08 -4.44 5.84
N TYR A 88 -6.08 -3.12 5.66
CA TYR A 88 -6.29 -2.47 4.37
C TYR A 88 -5.01 -1.73 3.96
N VAL A 89 -4.53 -2.02 2.74
CA VAL A 89 -3.34 -1.39 2.15
C VAL A 89 -3.75 -0.27 1.21
N HIS A 90 -3.13 0.88 1.39
CA HIS A 90 -3.32 2.06 0.56
C HIS A 90 -1.97 2.69 0.19
N ASP A 91 -1.98 3.53 -0.85
CA ASP A 91 -0.87 4.42 -1.21
C ASP A 91 0.52 3.75 -1.34
N LEU A 92 0.55 2.47 -1.77
CA LEU A 92 1.79 1.76 -2.04
C LEU A 92 2.54 2.41 -3.21
N ALA A 93 3.70 3.00 -2.92
CA ALA A 93 4.58 3.60 -3.91
C ALA A 93 6.01 3.10 -3.73
N VAL A 94 6.66 2.74 -4.83
CA VAL A 94 8.04 2.25 -4.87
C VAL A 94 8.86 3.18 -5.74
N SER A 95 9.99 3.65 -5.23
CA SER A 95 10.90 4.50 -5.98
C SER A 95 11.38 3.81 -7.25
N ARG A 96 11.48 4.57 -8.34
CA ARG A 96 11.90 4.04 -9.64
C ARG A 96 13.37 3.66 -9.65
N ALA A 97 14.17 4.22 -8.75
CA ALA A 97 15.57 3.86 -8.54
C ALA A 97 15.77 2.37 -8.15
N VAL A 98 14.73 1.73 -7.60
CA VAL A 98 14.75 0.31 -7.20
C VAL A 98 13.66 -0.52 -7.90
N ALA A 99 13.11 0.00 -9.01
CA ALA A 99 12.10 -0.71 -9.78
C ALA A 99 12.64 -2.04 -10.35
N GLY A 100 11.73 -2.98 -10.62
CA GLY A 100 12.08 -4.31 -11.13
C GLY A 100 12.62 -5.29 -10.09
N GLN A 101 12.83 -4.85 -8.84
CA GLN A 101 13.36 -5.69 -7.76
C GLN A 101 12.27 -6.34 -6.89
N ALA A 102 11.05 -6.45 -7.42
CA ALA A 102 9.87 -6.98 -6.73
C ALA A 102 9.59 -6.37 -5.35
N LEU A 103 10.01 -5.11 -5.10
CA LEU A 103 9.85 -4.49 -3.78
C LEU A 103 8.37 -4.30 -3.40
N GLY A 104 7.51 -3.97 -4.36
CA GLY A 104 6.06 -3.89 -4.12
C GLY A 104 5.47 -5.22 -3.65
N ALA A 105 5.88 -6.34 -4.25
CA ALA A 105 5.47 -7.69 -3.85
C ALA A 105 5.90 -7.98 -2.41
N ARG A 106 7.18 -7.73 -2.10
CA ARG A 106 7.74 -7.92 -0.75
C ARG A 106 7.03 -7.07 0.31
N LEU A 107 6.59 -5.86 -0.04
CA LEU A 107 5.84 -4.99 0.87
C LEU A 107 4.41 -5.49 1.10
N LEU A 108 3.76 -6.05 0.08
CA LEU A 108 2.48 -6.72 0.26
C LEU A 108 2.63 -7.95 1.16
N ASP A 109 3.71 -8.73 1.01
CA ASP A 109 4.01 -9.89 1.87
C ASP A 109 4.25 -9.48 3.32
N TRP A 110 5.03 -8.42 3.53
CA TRP A 110 5.19 -7.81 4.84
C TRP A 110 3.86 -7.32 5.43
N ALA A 111 3.00 -6.68 4.64
CA ALA A 111 1.68 -6.23 5.11
C ALA A 111 0.74 -7.42 5.43
N GLY A 112 0.86 -8.53 4.70
CA GLY A 112 0.14 -9.77 4.96
C GLY A 112 0.59 -10.42 6.27
N ALA A 113 1.90 -10.42 6.54
CA ALA A 113 2.45 -10.86 7.82
C ALA A 113 2.02 -9.94 8.98
N LEU A 114 1.99 -8.62 8.77
CA LEU A 114 1.45 -7.67 9.75
C LEU A 114 -0.03 -7.96 10.05
N ALA A 115 -0.85 -8.23 9.03
CA ALA A 115 -2.24 -8.60 9.19
C ALA A 115 -2.39 -9.88 10.04
N ALA A 116 -1.59 -10.91 9.76
CA ALA A 116 -1.59 -12.15 10.53
C ALA A 116 -1.17 -11.92 11.99
N ARG A 117 -0.11 -11.13 12.23
CA ARG A 117 0.36 -10.74 13.58
C ARG A 117 -0.71 -9.99 14.38
N ARG A 118 -1.58 -9.21 13.70
CA ARG A 118 -2.73 -8.52 14.30
C ARG A 118 -4.01 -9.38 14.35
N GLY A 119 -3.91 -10.69 14.14
CA GLY A 119 -5.03 -11.62 14.21
C GLY A 119 -6.07 -11.44 13.10
N LYS A 120 -5.70 -10.76 12.00
CA LYS A 120 -6.58 -10.56 10.86
C LYS A 120 -6.51 -11.78 9.95
N ARG A 121 -7.66 -12.13 9.34
CA ARG A 121 -7.75 -13.22 8.36
C ARG A 121 -7.29 -12.79 6.98
N TRP A 122 -7.45 -11.51 6.64
CA TRP A 122 -7.28 -11.01 5.29
C TRP A 122 -6.33 -9.81 5.23
N LEU A 123 -5.64 -9.69 4.10
CA LEU A 123 -5.10 -8.44 3.61
C LEU A 123 -5.97 -7.98 2.45
N ARG A 124 -6.43 -6.72 2.50
CA ARG A 124 -7.36 -6.14 1.54
C ARG A 124 -6.81 -4.86 0.93
N LEU A 125 -7.24 -4.56 -0.28
CA LEU A 125 -6.97 -3.28 -0.94
C LEU A 125 -8.03 -2.97 -1.99
N GLU A 126 -8.14 -1.71 -2.33
CA GLU A 126 -8.85 -1.24 -3.51
C GLU A 126 -7.89 -0.67 -4.55
N ALA A 127 -8.18 -0.94 -5.82
CA ALA A 127 -7.39 -0.50 -6.96
C ALA A 127 -8.24 0.33 -7.93
N TRP A 128 -7.55 1.08 -8.80
CA TRP A 128 -8.17 1.81 -9.90
C TRP A 128 -9.02 0.86 -10.76
N LYS A 129 -10.28 1.20 -11.02
CA LYS A 129 -11.27 0.31 -11.65
C LYS A 129 -10.86 -0.15 -13.05
N THR A 130 -10.16 0.70 -13.81
CA THR A 130 -9.84 0.44 -15.23
C THR A 130 -8.40 -0.01 -15.47
N ASN A 131 -7.52 0.03 -14.46
CA ASN A 131 -6.11 -0.33 -14.62
C ASN A 131 -5.92 -1.85 -14.60
N ARG A 132 -6.17 -2.49 -15.74
CA ARG A 132 -6.09 -3.95 -15.90
C ARG A 132 -4.68 -4.52 -15.65
N LEU A 133 -3.63 -3.75 -15.92
CA LEU A 133 -2.26 -4.16 -15.60
C LEU A 133 -2.04 -4.22 -14.08
N LEU A 134 -2.57 -3.25 -13.34
CA LEU A 134 -2.54 -3.25 -11.89
C LEU A 134 -3.39 -4.39 -11.30
N HIS A 135 -4.54 -4.69 -11.90
CA HIS A 135 -5.33 -5.86 -11.51
C HIS A 135 -4.54 -7.15 -11.68
N ARG A 136 -3.91 -7.33 -12.85
CA ARG A 136 -3.08 -8.51 -13.12
C ARG A 136 -1.92 -8.62 -12.13
N TYR A 137 -1.26 -7.51 -11.83
CA TYR A 137 -0.21 -7.45 -10.80
C TYR A 137 -0.71 -8.01 -9.46
N TYR A 138 -1.87 -7.57 -8.96
CA TYR A 138 -2.41 -8.08 -7.70
C TYR A 138 -2.80 -9.56 -7.76
N LEU A 139 -3.37 -10.02 -8.86
CA LEU A 139 -3.65 -11.45 -9.07
C LEU A 139 -2.36 -12.28 -9.01
N ASP A 140 -1.28 -11.81 -9.64
CA ASP A 140 0.04 -12.46 -9.60
C ASP A 140 0.67 -12.43 -8.19
N GLN A 141 0.23 -11.51 -7.32
CA GLN A 141 0.63 -11.47 -5.90
C GLN A 141 -0.29 -12.32 -4.99
N GLY A 142 -1.13 -13.19 -5.58
CA GLY A 142 -1.99 -14.10 -4.83
C GLY A 142 -3.24 -13.44 -4.26
N PHE A 143 -3.61 -12.24 -4.73
CA PHE A 143 -4.93 -11.69 -4.46
C PHE A 143 -5.98 -12.29 -5.37
N GLU A 144 -7.20 -12.39 -4.85
CA GLU A 144 -8.40 -12.59 -5.63
C GLU A 144 -9.13 -11.25 -5.80
N LEU A 145 -9.72 -11.05 -6.97
CA LEU A 145 -10.67 -9.95 -7.20
C LEU A 145 -12.02 -10.35 -6.61
N LEU A 146 -12.50 -9.63 -5.60
CA LEU A 146 -13.80 -9.88 -4.98
C LEU A 146 -14.95 -9.30 -5.81
N ARG A 147 -14.82 -8.03 -6.17
CA ARG A 147 -15.85 -7.26 -6.89
C ARG A 147 -15.29 -5.95 -7.39
N ILE A 148 -15.98 -5.37 -8.36
CA ILE A 148 -15.80 -3.98 -8.77
C ILE A 148 -17.00 -3.20 -8.23
N VAL A 149 -16.75 -2.23 -7.36
CA VAL A 149 -17.75 -1.26 -6.90
C VAL A 149 -17.58 0.00 -7.75
N ASP A 150 -18.59 0.31 -8.55
CA ASP A 150 -18.56 1.45 -9.47
C ASP A 150 -19.26 2.66 -8.86
N LEU A 151 -18.48 3.51 -8.18
CA LEU A 151 -18.95 4.80 -7.66
C LEU A 151 -18.50 5.92 -8.61
N PRO A 152 -19.40 6.77 -9.13
CA PRO A 152 -19.05 7.84 -10.07
C PRO A 152 -17.99 8.83 -9.55
N HIS A 153 -17.97 9.08 -8.24
CA HIS A 153 -17.02 9.98 -7.57
C HIS A 153 -15.71 9.32 -7.13
N ARG A 154 -15.54 8.01 -7.36
CA ARG A 154 -14.33 7.26 -6.99
C ARG A 154 -13.75 6.52 -8.19
N ASN A 155 -12.51 6.83 -8.54
CA ASN A 155 -11.80 6.08 -9.59
C ASN A 155 -11.28 4.71 -9.10
N SER A 156 -11.00 4.57 -7.81
CA SER A 156 -10.77 3.27 -7.17
C SER A 156 -12.09 2.54 -6.90
N GLY A 157 -12.07 1.22 -6.99
CA GLY A 157 -13.26 0.40 -6.75
C GLY A 157 -13.12 -1.08 -7.12
N ALA A 158 -12.00 -1.51 -7.70
CA ALA A 158 -11.70 -2.93 -7.83
C ALA A 158 -11.15 -3.44 -6.49
N LEU A 159 -11.92 -4.27 -5.79
CA LEU A 159 -11.62 -4.72 -4.43
C LEU A 159 -10.95 -6.09 -4.45
N PHE A 160 -9.78 -6.17 -3.84
CA PHE A 160 -8.97 -7.38 -3.79
C PHE A 160 -8.78 -7.84 -2.35
N GLN A 161 -8.68 -9.15 -2.17
CA GLN A 161 -8.22 -9.72 -0.90
C GLN A 161 -7.25 -10.88 -1.12
N ARG A 162 -6.42 -11.17 -0.12
CA ARG A 162 -5.70 -12.45 -0.01
C ARG A 162 -5.61 -12.87 1.45
N PRO A 163 -5.46 -14.17 1.75
CA PRO A 163 -5.25 -14.63 3.11
C PRO A 163 -4.06 -13.89 3.75
N ALA A 164 -4.24 -13.45 4.99
CA ALA A 164 -3.10 -13.05 5.79
C ALA A 164 -2.26 -14.30 6.07
N ALA A 165 -0.97 -14.24 5.72
CA ALA A 165 -0.06 -15.36 5.85
C ALA A 165 1.23 -14.89 6.50
N ALA A 166 1.83 -15.76 7.32
CA ALA A 166 3.16 -15.54 7.83
C ALA A 166 4.16 -15.62 6.66
N HIS A 167 4.83 -14.52 6.37
CA HIS A 167 6.02 -14.49 5.53
C HIS A 167 7.25 -14.26 6.41
N PRO A 168 8.41 -14.87 6.08
CA PRO A 168 9.66 -14.56 6.79
C PRO A 168 9.97 -13.07 6.62
N GLU A 169 10.14 -12.36 7.75
CA GLU A 169 10.27 -10.90 7.77
C GLU A 169 11.56 -10.41 7.09
N PRO A 170 11.52 -9.27 6.38
CA PRO A 170 12.70 -8.43 6.23
C PRO A 170 13.05 -7.87 7.62
N GLU A 171 14.28 -8.12 8.09
CA GLU A 171 14.78 -7.78 9.44
C GLU A 171 14.17 -6.48 10.02
N GLU A 172 13.27 -6.62 10.99
CA GLU A 172 12.75 -5.50 11.78
C GLU A 172 13.86 -5.02 12.75
N SER A 173 14.39 -3.82 12.52
CA SER A 173 15.26 -3.15 13.48
C SER A 173 14.43 -2.73 14.69
N ARG A 174 14.44 -3.57 15.74
CA ARG A 174 13.97 -3.19 17.08
C ARG A 174 14.76 -1.96 17.51
N ARG A 175 14.06 -0.85 17.77
CA ARG A 175 14.56 0.25 18.58
C ARG A 175 13.72 0.32 19.84
#